data_AF-A0A0F2PTQ7-F1
#
_entry.id   AF-A0A0F2PTQ7-F1
#
_cell.length_a   1.000
_cell.length_b   1.000
_cell.length_c   1.000
_cell.angle_alpha   90.00
_cell.angle_beta   90.00
_cell.angle_gamma   90.00
#
_symmetry.space_group_name_H-M   'P 1'
#
loop_
_entity.id
_entity.type
_entity.pdbx_description
1 polymer ?
#
loop_
_entity_poly.entity_id
_entity_poly.type
_entity_poly.pdbx_seq_one_letter_code
_entity_poly.pdbx_strand_id
1 'polypeptide(L)'
;MSPFLSKKFIVADTVSRLTGALTTPESAGWLTLVVAVYAYTFKIYYDFSGYTDMAVGCSLLFGIRVPENFNSPYLKRNIAEIWRSWHMSLSSWIRDYLYAGS
;
A
#
# COMPACT_ATOMS: atom_id res chain seq x y z
N MET A 1 2.44 0.54 22.35
CA MET A 1 2.75 -0.14 21.07
C MET A 1 2.58 0.88 19.96
N SER A 2 3.62 1.18 19.17
CA SER A 2 3.53 2.23 18.15
C SER A 2 2.43 1.87 17.13
N PRO A 3 1.67 2.84 16.60
CA PRO A 3 0.58 2.58 15.64
C PRO A 3 1.03 1.78 14.40
N PHE A 4 2.33 1.79 14.09
CA PHE A 4 2.97 1.04 13.01
C PHE A 4 2.98 -0.47 13.24
N LEU A 5 3.27 -0.92 14.46
CA LEU A 5 3.34 -2.35 14.78
C LEU A 5 1.95 -3.00 14.78
N SER A 6 0.94 -2.24 15.23
CA SER A 6 -0.46 -2.67 15.26
C SER A 6 -1.02 -2.91 13.86
N LYS A 7 -0.69 -2.05 12.88
CA LYS A 7 -1.09 -2.23 11.47
C LYS A 7 -0.53 -3.54 10.91
N LYS A 8 0.77 -3.80 11.12
CA LYS A 8 1.43 -4.99 10.56
C LYS A 8 0.90 -6.30 11.17
N PHE A 9 0.67 -6.33 12.49
CA PHE A 9 0.22 -7.54 13.17
C PHE A 9 -1.27 -7.88 12.94
N ILE A 10 -2.15 -6.87 13.01
CA ILE A 10 -3.61 -7.08 12.84
C ILE A 10 -3.93 -7.46 11.39
N VAL A 11 -3.23 -6.83 10.43
CA VAL A 11 -3.39 -7.11 9.00
C VAL A 11 -2.78 -8.47 8.65
N ALA A 12 -1.61 -8.83 9.18
CA ALA A 12 -0.93 -10.06 8.78
C ALA A 12 -1.77 -11.33 9.02
N ASP A 13 -2.31 -11.54 10.22
CA ASP A 13 -2.92 -12.84 10.55
C ASP A 13 -4.32 -13.00 9.92
N THR A 14 -5.14 -11.95 9.97
CA THR A 14 -6.50 -11.93 9.40
C THR A 14 -6.46 -11.99 7.87
N VAL A 15 -5.55 -11.24 7.25
CA VAL A 15 -5.47 -11.16 5.79
C VAL A 15 -4.77 -12.37 5.21
N SER A 16 -3.81 -13.00 5.91
CA SER A 16 -3.19 -14.24 5.44
C SER A 16 -4.23 -15.37 5.30
N ARG A 17 -5.15 -15.51 6.27
CA ARG A 17 -6.24 -16.49 6.20
C ARG A 17 -7.21 -16.23 5.05
N LEU A 18 -7.58 -14.96 4.82
CA LEU A 18 -8.51 -14.59 3.75
C LEU A 18 -7.87 -14.71 2.37
N THR A 19 -6.59 -14.35 2.23
CA THR A 19 -5.88 -14.42 0.94
C THR A 19 -5.46 -15.82 0.54
N GLY A 20 -5.41 -16.78 1.47
CA GLY A 20 -5.20 -18.19 1.17
C GLY A 20 -6.26 -18.79 0.23
N ALA A 21 -7.48 -18.24 0.20
CA ALA A 21 -8.49 -18.66 -0.76
C ALA A 21 -8.11 -18.34 -2.23
N LEU A 22 -7.20 -17.38 -2.46
CA LEU A 22 -6.70 -17.06 -3.80
C LEU A 22 -5.66 -18.06 -4.31
N THR A 23 -5.04 -18.87 -3.44
CA THR A 23 -4.04 -19.86 -3.85
C THR A 23 -4.66 -21.20 -4.24
N THR A 24 -5.92 -21.43 -3.89
CA THR A 24 -6.70 -22.64 -4.22
C THR A 24 -8.12 -22.26 -4.66
N PRO A 25 -8.27 -21.42 -5.70
CA PRO A 25 -9.53 -20.76 -6.02
C PRO A 25 -10.65 -21.73 -6.43
N GLU A 26 -10.31 -22.86 -7.04
CA GLU A 26 -11.25 -23.95 -7.37
C GLU A 26 -11.94 -24.57 -6.15
N SER A 27 -11.35 -24.45 -4.97
CA SER A 27 -11.91 -24.96 -3.71
C SER A 27 -12.72 -23.91 -2.93
N ALA A 28 -12.73 -22.66 -3.39
CA ALA A 28 -13.34 -21.54 -2.70
C ALA A 28 -14.65 -21.09 -3.37
N GLY A 29 -15.64 -20.73 -2.55
CA GLY A 29 -16.87 -20.10 -3.05
C GLY A 29 -16.59 -18.70 -3.64
N TRP A 30 -17.40 -18.29 -4.62
CA TRP A 30 -17.24 -17.00 -5.31
C TRP A 30 -17.21 -15.80 -4.34
N LEU A 31 -18.02 -15.82 -3.28
CA LEU A 31 -18.05 -14.76 -2.27
C LEU A 31 -16.74 -14.69 -1.48
N THR A 32 -16.17 -15.85 -1.14
CA THR A 32 -14.87 -15.97 -0.48
C THR A 32 -13.77 -15.38 -1.36
N LEU A 33 -13.80 -15.66 -2.66
CA LEU A 33 -12.84 -15.09 -3.62
C LEU A 33 -12.94 -13.57 -3.71
N VAL A 34 -14.14 -13.01 -3.76
CA VAL A 34 -14.34 -11.55 -3.76
C VAL A 34 -13.75 -10.92 -2.49
N VAL A 35 -14.08 -11.46 -1.31
CA VAL A 35 -13.52 -10.99 -0.03
C VAL A 35 -12.00 -11.12 -0.02
N ALA A 36 -11.46 -12.23 -0.54
CA ALA A 36 -10.03 -12.47 -0.60
C ALA A 36 -9.29 -11.45 -1.50
N VAL A 37 -9.87 -11.05 -2.64
CA VAL A 37 -9.33 -10.01 -3.51
C VAL A 37 -9.27 -8.65 -2.81
N TYR A 38 -10.35 -8.26 -2.12
CA TYR A 38 -10.35 -7.01 -1.35
C TYR A 38 -9.35 -7.07 -0.18
N ALA A 39 -9.29 -8.19 0.55
CA ALA A 39 -8.32 -8.38 1.61
C ALA A 39 -6.88 -8.30 1.09
N TYR A 40 -6.58 -8.90 -0.06
CA TYR A 40 -5.28 -8.82 -0.71
C TYR A 40 -4.92 -7.39 -1.13
N THR A 41 -5.90 -6.64 -1.63
CA THR A 41 -5.74 -5.23 -2.00
C THR A 41 -5.33 -4.39 -0.80
N PHE A 42 -6.02 -4.55 0.34
CA PHE A 42 -5.62 -3.90 1.60
C PHE A 42 -4.24 -4.38 2.11
N LYS A 43 -3.90 -5.67 1.94
CA LYS A 43 -2.57 -6.20 2.31
C LYS A 43 -1.45 -5.40 1.65
N ILE A 44 -1.52 -5.27 0.32
CA ILE A 44 -0.50 -4.56 -0.47
C ILE A 44 -0.41 -3.10 -0.01
N TYR A 45 -1.56 -2.44 0.20
CA TYR A 45 -1.57 -1.07 0.71
C TYR A 45 -0.77 -0.93 2.01
N TYR A 46 -1.09 -1.76 3.00
CA TYR A 46 -0.52 -1.65 4.33
C TYR A 46 0.95 -2.06 4.37
N ASP A 47 1.37 -3.06 3.60
CA ASP A 47 2.79 -3.42 3.49
C ASP A 47 3.58 -2.24 2.90
N PHE A 48 3.18 -1.73 1.74
CA PHE A 48 3.91 -0.62 1.10
C PHE A 48 3.88 0.66 1.92
N SER A 49 2.71 1.07 2.42
CA SER A 49 2.58 2.25 3.29
C SER A 49 3.42 2.11 4.55
N GLY A 50 3.46 0.91 5.15
CA GLY A 50 4.30 0.64 6.31
C GLY A 50 5.80 0.79 6.01
N TYR A 51 6.27 0.29 4.88
CA TYR A 51 7.67 0.47 4.47
C TYR A 51 8.03 1.94 4.21
N THR A 52 7.13 2.70 3.57
CA THR A 52 7.39 4.11 3.28
C THR A 52 7.37 4.96 4.55
N ASP A 53 6.48 4.68 5.49
CA ASP A 53 6.44 5.38 6.78
C ASP A 53 7.74 5.15 7.58
N MET A 54 8.30 3.93 7.53
CA MET A 54 9.60 3.64 8.13
C MET A 54 10.73 4.41 7.42
N ALA A 55 10.70 4.53 6.09
CA ALA A 55 11.69 5.30 5.35
C ALA A 55 11.63 6.80 5.68
N VAL A 56 10.43 7.38 5.80
CA VAL A 56 10.21 8.77 6.25
C VAL A 56 10.72 8.95 7.69
N GLY A 57 10.37 8.03 8.59
CA GLY A 57 10.83 8.05 9.98
C GLY A 57 12.36 8.03 10.07
N CYS A 58 13.02 7.16 9.30
CA CYS A 58 14.48 7.09 9.22
C CYS A 58 15.08 8.38 8.62
N SER A 59 14.50 8.94 7.56
CA SER A 59 15.06 10.15 6.92
C SER A 59 15.05 11.34 7.88
N LEU A 60 14.00 11.45 8.70
CA LEU A 60 13.88 12.49 9.72
C LEU A 60 14.99 12.41 10.79
N LEU A 61 15.49 11.21 11.11
CA LEU A 61 16.64 11.03 12.02
C LEU A 61 17.93 11.62 11.44
N PHE A 62 18.05 11.68 10.11
CA PHE A 62 19.17 12.31 9.41
C PHE A 62 18.90 13.77 9.02
N GLY A 63 17.79 14.36 9.47
CA GLY A 63 17.38 15.72 9.11
C GLY A 63 16.90 15.88 7.67
N ILE A 64 16.69 14.78 6.94
CA ILE A 64 16.24 14.77 5.55
C ILE A 64 14.72 14.61 5.51
N ARG A 65 14.03 15.53 4.83
CA ARG A 65 12.58 15.42 4.61
C ARG A 65 12.31 14.78 3.25
N VAL A 66 11.87 13.53 3.27
CA VAL A 66 11.40 12.85 2.06
C VAL A 66 9.89 13.07 1.88
N PRO A 67 9.39 13.19 0.64
CA PRO A 67 7.97 13.35 0.39
C PRO A 67 7.18 12.09 0.76
N GLU A 68 5.95 12.28 1.24
CA GLU A 68 4.99 11.21 1.50
C GLU A 68 4.69 10.42 0.22
N ASN A 69 4.48 9.12 0.35
CA ASN A 69 4.25 8.25 -0.81
C ASN A 69 2.77 7.93 -1.04
N PHE A 70 1.95 7.95 0.03
CA PHE A 70 0.53 7.62 -0.02
C PHE A 70 -0.33 8.76 0.55
N ASN A 71 -1.45 9.07 -0.12
CA ASN A 71 -2.43 10.04 0.36
C ASN A 71 -3.86 9.48 0.30
N SER A 72 -4.19 8.63 1.27
CA SER A 72 -5.52 8.00 1.43
C SER A 72 -6.16 7.57 0.09
N PRO A 73 -5.48 6.72 -0.71
CA PRO A 73 -5.86 6.44 -2.09
C PRO A 73 -7.26 5.86 -2.21
N TYR A 74 -7.68 4.97 -1.31
CA TYR A 74 -9.01 4.36 -1.35
C TYR A 74 -10.16 5.29 -0.94
N LEU A 75 -9.89 6.50 -0.47
CA LEU A 75 -10.91 7.51 -0.19
C LEU A 75 -11.15 8.46 -1.38
N LYS A 76 -10.43 8.26 -2.49
CA LYS A 76 -10.54 9.11 -3.68
C LYS A 76 -11.75 8.75 -4.53
N ARG A 77 -12.26 9.74 -5.29
CA ARG A 77 -13.57 9.64 -5.96
C ARG A 77 -13.52 8.92 -7.30
N ASN A 78 -12.34 8.79 -7.89
CA ASN A 78 -12.15 8.13 -9.18
C ASN A 78 -10.79 7.44 -9.26
N ILE A 79 -10.68 6.52 -10.22
CA ILE A 79 -9.49 5.68 -10.42
C ILE A 79 -8.24 6.52 -10.68
N ALA A 80 -8.35 7.63 -11.43
CA ALA A 80 -7.20 8.50 -11.70
C ALA A 80 -6.65 9.14 -10.41
N GLU A 81 -7.51 9.57 -9.50
CA GLU A 81 -7.12 10.09 -8.19
C GLU A 81 -6.54 9.00 -7.27
N ILE A 82 -7.08 7.77 -7.32
CA ILE A 82 -6.53 6.61 -6.60
C ILE A 82 -5.07 6.42 -7.00
N TRP A 83 -4.79 6.32 -8.31
CA TRP A 83 -3.44 6.13 -8.84
C TRP A 83 -2.50 7.27 -8.46
N ARG A 84 -2.95 8.53 -8.59
CA ARG A 84 -2.15 9.71 -8.19
C ARG A 84 -1.80 9.73 -6.70
N SER A 85 -2.53 9.02 -5.86
CA SER A 85 -2.37 9.04 -4.40
C SER A 85 -1.72 7.77 -3.83
N TRP A 86 -1.32 6.83 -4.68
CA TRP A 86 -0.77 5.53 -4.29
C TRP A 86 0.76 5.48 -4.29
N HIS A 87 1.44 6.25 -5.14
CA HIS A 87 2.90 6.20 -5.21
C HIS A 87 3.46 7.55 -5.68
N MET A 88 3.20 8.57 -4.87
CA MET A 88 3.44 9.97 -5.21
C MET A 88 4.92 10.26 -5.47
N SER A 89 5.82 9.73 -4.65
CA SER A 89 7.25 10.04 -4.76
C SER A 89 7.93 9.34 -5.94
N LEU A 90 7.53 8.10 -6.27
CA LEU A 90 8.01 7.44 -7.48
C LEU A 90 7.42 8.09 -8.73
N SER A 91 6.15 8.51 -8.69
CA SER A 91 5.50 9.18 -9.81
C SER A 91 6.19 10.51 -10.12
N SER A 92 6.57 11.28 -9.09
CA SER A 92 7.40 12.47 -9.28
C SER A 92 8.80 12.12 -9.75
N TRP A 93 9.45 11.10 -9.18
CA TRP A 93 10.79 10.68 -9.61
C TRP A 93 10.82 10.27 -11.10
N ILE A 94 9.87 9.45 -11.54
CA ILE A 94 9.70 9.06 -12.96
C ILE A 94 9.50 10.29 -13.83
N ARG A 95 8.61 11.21 -13.44
CA ARG A 95 8.38 12.44 -14.20
C ARG A 95 9.67 13.27 -14.31
N ASP A 96 10.34 13.48 -13.19
CA ASP A 96 11.46 14.39 -13.09
C ASP A 96 12.74 13.79 -13.71
N TYR A 97 12.92 12.46 -13.71
CA TYR A 97 14.08 11.80 -14.34
C TYR A 97 13.86 11.36 -15.79
N LEU A 98 12.65 10.91 -16.17
CA LEU A 98 12.39 10.40 -17.53
C LEU A 98 11.83 11.46 -18.48
N TYR A 99 11.17 12.51 -17.97
CA TYR A 99 10.58 13.54 -18.84
C TYR A 99 11.30 14.90 -18.78
N ALA A 100 12.06 15.22 -17.72
CA ALA A 100 12.81 16.48 -17.67
C ALA A 100 14.21 16.41 -18.32
N GLY A 101 14.56 15.25 -18.90
CA GLY A 101 15.84 15.00 -19.58
C GLY A 101 15.79 15.07 -21.12
N SER A 102 14.76 15.68 -21.71
CA SER A 102 14.64 15.93 -23.16
C SER A 102 14.65 17.41 -23.49
#